data_AF-A0A5S9MI10-F1
#
_entry.id   AF-A0A5S9MI10-F1
#
_cell.length_a   1.000
_cell.length_b   1.000
_cell.length_c   1.000
_cell.angle_alpha   90.00
_cell.angle_beta   90.00
_cell.angle_gamma   90.00
#
_symmetry.space_group_name_H-M   'P 1'
#
loop_
_entity.id
_entity.type
_entity.pdbx_description
1 polymer ?
#
loop_
_entity_poly.entity_id
_entity_poly.type
_entity_poly.pdbx_seq_one_letter_code
_entity_poly.pdbx_strand_id
1 'polypeptide(L)'
;MCRNRGAGRKKLAVSLDLSLLANEQGLNLEGFPSYEEAQSYSYSPYEQKRVAANRQRMVVGTPASVKEQLTALAKAYRTDELIAVTITHHMQDRLTSYRLLKEAFDA
;
A
#
# COMPACT_ATOMS: atom_id res chain seq x y z
N MET A 1 -2.23 -3.70 0.55
CA MET A 1 -0.95 -4.41 0.82
C MET A 1 -1.07 -5.22 2.11
N CYS A 2 -1.07 -6.55 1.99
CA CYS A 2 -1.21 -7.49 3.09
C CYS A 2 0.15 -8.15 3.43
N ARG A 3 0.57 -8.15 4.70
CA ARG A 3 1.80 -8.83 5.17
C ARG A 3 1.64 -9.38 6.58
N ASN A 4 2.35 -10.47 6.90
CA ASN A 4 2.43 -11.01 8.27
C ASN A 4 3.05 -10.00 9.27
N ARG A 5 2.85 -10.22 10.57
CA ARG A 5 3.45 -9.39 11.64
C ARG A 5 4.97 -9.41 11.50
N GLY A 6 5.61 -8.24 11.40
CA GLY A 6 7.06 -8.10 11.30
C GLY A 6 7.53 -6.77 10.68
N ALA A 7 8.85 -6.55 10.63
CA ALA A 7 9.49 -5.32 10.15
C ALA A 7 9.16 -4.96 8.68
N GLY A 8 8.67 -5.91 7.89
CA GLY A 8 8.24 -5.69 6.50
C GLY A 8 6.95 -4.86 6.33
N ARG A 9 6.16 -4.66 7.39
CA ARG A 9 4.84 -3.99 7.32
C ARG A 9 4.91 -2.55 6.82
N LYS A 10 5.95 -1.80 7.21
CA LYS A 10 6.11 -0.38 6.83
C LYS A 10 6.81 -0.21 5.48
N LYS A 11 7.63 -1.17 5.06
CA LYS A 11 8.55 -1.03 3.93
C LYS A 11 7.84 -0.81 2.59
N LEU A 12 6.86 -1.65 2.25
CA LEU A 12 6.23 -1.60 0.92
C LEU A 12 5.41 -0.34 0.68
N ALA A 13 4.76 0.15 1.73
CA ALA A 13 3.91 1.31 1.60
C ALA A 13 4.73 2.61 1.47
N VAL A 14 5.99 2.62 1.91
CA VAL A 14 6.91 3.76 1.73
C VAL A 14 7.24 3.96 0.25
N SER A 15 7.48 2.89 -0.51
CA SER A 15 7.67 2.99 -1.96
C SER A 15 6.44 3.56 -2.68
N LEU A 16 5.24 3.16 -2.25
CA LEU A 16 4.01 3.70 -2.81
C LEU A 16 3.78 5.16 -2.42
N ASP A 17 4.23 5.60 -1.24
CA ASP A 17 4.19 7.01 -0.84
C ASP A 17 4.95 7.89 -1.83
N LEU A 18 6.21 7.53 -2.12
CA LEU A 18 7.04 8.27 -3.08
C LEU A 18 6.44 8.23 -4.47
N SER A 19 5.97 7.06 -4.93
CA SER A 19 5.37 6.93 -6.27
C SER A 19 4.11 7.80 -6.44
N LEU A 20 3.21 7.81 -5.45
CA LEU A 20 2.01 8.63 -5.51
C LEU A 20 2.34 10.13 -5.46
N LEU A 21 3.32 10.51 -4.64
CA LEU A 21 3.79 11.88 -4.54
C LEU A 21 4.43 12.36 -5.86
N ALA A 22 5.29 11.54 -6.45
CA ALA A 22 5.94 11.84 -7.72
C ALA A 22 4.92 12.01 -8.85
N ASN A 23 3.94 11.11 -8.94
CA ASN A 23 2.84 11.21 -9.90
C ASN A 23 2.02 12.49 -9.72
N GLU A 24 1.75 12.90 -8.48
CA GLU A 24 1.04 14.15 -8.20
C GLU A 24 1.82 15.38 -8.67
N GLN A 25 3.15 15.37 -8.52
CA GLN A 25 4.02 16.48 -8.85
C GLN A 25 4.56 16.45 -10.30
N GLY A 26 4.24 15.41 -11.08
CA GLY A 26 4.81 15.20 -12.41
C GLY A 26 6.32 14.89 -12.40
N LEU A 27 6.84 14.37 -11.28
CA LEU A 27 8.24 13.94 -11.18
C LEU A 27 8.41 12.61 -11.91
N ASN A 28 9.39 12.57 -12.81
CA ASN A 28 9.74 11.34 -13.51
C ASN A 28 10.65 10.48 -12.61
N LEU A 29 10.11 9.37 -12.11
CA LEU A 29 10.88 8.30 -11.49
C LEU A 29 11.25 7.26 -12.56
N GLU A 30 12.43 6.66 -12.43
CA GLU A 30 12.80 5.50 -13.24
C GLU A 30 12.07 4.27 -12.70
N GLY A 31 10.87 4.02 -13.22
CA GLY A 31 10.02 2.92 -12.76
C GLY A 31 9.41 3.14 -11.39
N PHE A 32 9.01 2.04 -10.73
CA PHE A 32 8.44 2.09 -9.39
C PHE A 32 9.56 2.04 -8.34
N PRO A 33 9.64 2.97 -7.39
CA PRO A 33 10.79 3.09 -6.50
C PRO A 33 10.93 1.88 -5.57
N SER A 34 12.17 1.50 -5.31
CA SER A 34 12.56 0.55 -4.26
C SER A 34 12.28 1.11 -2.87
N TYR A 35 12.54 0.32 -1.83
CA TYR A 35 12.40 0.80 -0.45
C TYR A 35 13.51 1.81 -0.11
N GLU A 36 14.73 1.53 -0.56
CA GLU A 36 15.93 2.30 -0.31
C GLU A 36 15.83 3.70 -0.93
N GLU A 37 15.34 3.80 -2.18
CA GLU A 37 15.10 5.08 -2.85
C GLU A 37 14.00 5.90 -2.16
N ALA A 38 12.90 5.25 -1.78
CA ALA A 38 11.81 5.94 -1.10
C ALA A 38 12.15 6.37 0.34
N GLN A 39 13.09 5.67 0.98
CA GLN A 39 13.60 6.01 2.30
C GLN A 39 14.63 7.15 2.26
N SER A 40 15.44 7.22 1.19
CA SER A 40 16.45 8.28 1.03
C SER A 40 15.86 9.61 0.55
N TYR A 41 14.65 9.59 -0.01
CA TYR A 41 13.95 10.81 -0.42
C TYR A 41 13.63 11.72 0.77
N SER A 42 14.07 12.98 0.69
CA SER A 42 13.85 13.98 1.72
C SER A 42 12.56 14.76 1.48
N TYR A 43 11.51 14.42 2.23
CA TYR A 43 10.20 15.06 2.11
C TYR A 43 10.17 16.43 2.80
N SER A 44 9.77 17.46 2.06
CA SER A 44 9.40 18.76 2.62
C SER A 44 8.14 18.65 3.51
N PRO A 45 7.88 19.64 4.38
CA PRO A 45 6.68 19.63 5.22
C PRO A 45 5.36 19.56 4.43
N TYR A 46 5.33 20.12 3.22
CA TYR A 46 4.19 20.03 2.33
C TYR A 46 3.99 18.59 1.82
N GLU A 47 5.06 17.97 1.32
CA GLU A 47 5.02 16.60 0.80
C GLU A 47 4.65 15.58 1.88
N GLN A 48 5.12 15.77 3.12
CA GLN A 48 4.72 14.92 4.25
C GLN A 48 3.20 14.94 4.48
N LYS A 49 2.55 16.11 4.32
CA LYS A 49 1.09 16.22 4.39
C LYS A 49 0.42 15.47 3.23
N ARG A 50 0.98 15.56 2.02
CA ARG A 50 0.48 14.82 0.85
C ARG A 50 0.60 13.31 1.03
N VAL A 51 1.72 12.83 1.53
CA VAL A 51 1.94 11.43 1.90
C VAL A 51 0.92 10.97 2.95
N ALA A 52 0.72 11.76 4.01
CA ALA A 52 -0.28 11.43 5.04
C ALA A 52 -1.70 11.34 4.47
N ALA A 53 -2.09 12.26 3.58
CA ALA A 53 -3.39 12.21 2.90
C ALA A 53 -3.51 10.97 1.99
N ASN A 54 -2.45 10.60 1.27
CA ASN A 54 -2.42 9.38 0.46
C ASN A 54 -2.59 8.12 1.31
N ARG A 55 -1.96 8.07 2.49
CA ARG A 55 -2.07 6.94 3.41
C ARG A 55 -3.49 6.70 3.93
N GLN A 56 -4.31 7.74 4.07
CA GLN A 56 -5.70 7.60 4.54
C GLN A 56 -6.59 6.81 3.56
N ARG A 57 -6.23 6.78 2.27
CA ARG A 57 -6.95 6.05 1.23
C ARG A 57 -6.30 4.71 0.85
N MET A 58 -5.32 4.25 1.64
CA MET A 58 -4.59 3.01 1.38
C MET A 58 -4.94 1.95 2.43
N VAL A 59 -5.18 0.71 1.96
CA VAL A 59 -5.34 -0.45 2.85
C VAL A 59 -4.01 -1.16 3.02
N VAL A 60 -3.41 -1.05 4.22
CA VAL A 60 -2.12 -1.64 4.56
C VAL A 60 -2.17 -2.26 5.94
N GLY A 61 -1.75 -3.52 6.09
CA GLY A 61 -1.77 -4.17 7.39
C GLY A 61 -1.47 -5.67 7.39
N THR A 62 -1.83 -6.31 8.50
CA THR A 62 -1.85 -7.77 8.64
C THR A 62 -3.03 -8.39 7.91
N PRO A 63 -3.02 -9.71 7.62
CA PRO A 63 -4.17 -10.39 7.01
C PRO A 63 -5.49 -10.08 7.71
N ALA A 64 -5.52 -10.18 9.04
CA ALA A 64 -6.70 -9.86 9.84
C ALA A 64 -7.14 -8.39 9.70
N SER A 65 -6.21 -7.43 9.81
CA SER A 65 -6.55 -6.01 9.74
C SER A 65 -6.95 -5.58 8.31
N VAL A 66 -6.34 -6.18 7.28
CA VAL A 66 -6.72 -5.92 5.89
C VAL A 66 -8.09 -6.50 5.58
N LYS A 67 -8.41 -7.71 6.06
CA LYS A 67 -9.77 -8.29 5.95
C LYS A 67 -10.80 -7.34 6.58
N GLU A 68 -10.56 -6.89 7.81
CA GLU A 68 -11.44 -5.96 8.52
C GLU A 68 -11.65 -4.64 7.74
N GLN A 69 -10.56 -4.00 7.28
CA GLN A 69 -10.64 -2.76 6.51
C GLN A 69 -11.40 -2.93 5.19
N LEU A 70 -11.15 -4.01 4.45
CA LEU A 70 -11.83 -4.29 3.18
C LEU A 70 -13.31 -4.60 3.40
N THR A 71 -13.65 -5.42 4.40
CA THR A 71 -15.05 -5.73 4.74
C THR A 71 -15.80 -4.47 5.18
N ALA A 72 -15.15 -3.58 5.95
CA ALA A 72 -15.73 -2.30 6.33
C ALA A 72 -16.00 -1.41 5.10
N LEU A 73 -15.06 -1.36 4.14
CA LEU A 73 -15.25 -0.65 2.87
C LEU A 73 -16.40 -1.25 2.05
N ALA A 74 -16.43 -2.56 1.86
CA ALA A 74 -17.52 -3.24 1.13
C ALA A 74 -18.89 -2.90 1.72
N LYS A 75 -19.00 -2.94 3.05
CA LYS A 75 -20.23 -2.56 3.78
C LYS A 75 -20.58 -1.09 3.59
N ALA A 76 -19.61 -0.19 3.69
CA ALA A 76 -19.83 1.26 3.54
C ALA A 76 -20.30 1.62 2.13
N TYR A 77 -19.75 0.97 1.10
CA TYR A 77 -20.11 1.17 -0.29
C TYR A 77 -21.31 0.32 -0.75
N ARG A 78 -21.80 -0.60 0.09
CA ARG A 78 -22.90 -1.55 -0.22
C ARG A 78 -22.60 -2.35 -1.51
N THR A 79 -21.40 -2.93 -1.56
CA THR A 79 -20.95 -3.78 -2.67
C THR A 79 -20.62 -5.18 -2.16
N ASP A 80 -20.86 -6.18 -3.01
CA ASP A 80 -20.53 -7.58 -2.75
C ASP A 80 -19.12 -7.93 -3.28
N GLU A 81 -18.56 -7.09 -4.14
CA GLU A 81 -17.26 -7.33 -4.78
C GLU A 81 -16.30 -6.14 -4.59
N LEU A 82 -15.00 -6.47 -4.46
CA LEU A 82 -13.90 -5.53 -4.39
C LEU A 82 -12.77 -5.98 -5.33
N ILE A 83 -12.23 -5.04 -6.09
CA ILE A 83 -11.02 -5.27 -6.90
C ILE A 83 -9.81 -4.78 -6.11
N ALA A 84 -8.87 -5.68 -5.81
CA ALA A 84 -7.65 -5.35 -5.08
C ALA A 84 -6.47 -5.13 -6.03
N VAL A 85 -5.88 -3.94 -6.01
CA VAL A 85 -4.63 -3.64 -6.73
C VAL A 85 -3.50 -3.49 -5.71
N THR A 86 -2.44 -4.30 -5.86
CA THR A 86 -1.23 -4.19 -5.06
C THR A 86 -0.06 -3.76 -5.95
N ILE A 87 0.49 -2.57 -5.69
CA ILE A 87 1.62 -2.00 -6.43
C ILE A 87 2.86 -2.06 -5.53
N THR A 88 3.85 -2.85 -5.91
CA THR A 88 5.10 -3.03 -5.16
C THR A 88 6.28 -3.07 -6.13
N HIS A 89 7.46 -2.68 -5.64
CA HIS A 89 8.69 -2.73 -6.42
C HIS A 89 9.01 -4.15 -6.89
N HIS A 90 9.07 -5.11 -5.96
CA HIS A 90 9.28 -6.51 -6.31
C HIS A 90 7.96 -7.22 -6.61
N MET A 91 7.93 -8.02 -7.68
CA MET A 91 6.80 -8.86 -8.04
C MET A 91 6.46 -9.88 -6.94
N GLN A 92 7.47 -10.43 -6.25
CA GLN A 92 7.26 -11.44 -5.22
C GLN A 92 6.45 -10.93 -4.02
N ASP A 93 6.61 -9.65 -3.67
CA ASP A 93 5.83 -9.01 -2.61
C ASP A 93 4.35 -8.90 -2.99
N ARG A 94 4.07 -8.64 -4.28
CA ARG A 94 2.71 -8.59 -4.84
C ARG A 94 2.02 -9.94 -4.73
N LEU A 95 2.71 -11.00 -5.18
CA LEU A 95 2.20 -12.37 -5.12
C LEU A 95 1.95 -12.80 -3.68
N THR A 96 2.88 -12.48 -2.77
CA THR A 96 2.74 -12.77 -1.35
C THR A 96 1.54 -12.05 -0.73
N SER A 97 1.33 -10.77 -1.07
CA SER A 97 0.18 -9.99 -0.60
C SER A 97 -1.15 -10.60 -1.06
N TYR A 98 -1.23 -11.07 -2.31
CA TYR A 98 -2.45 -11.73 -2.81
C TYR A 98 -2.69 -13.09 -2.17
N ARG A 99 -1.64 -13.91 -1.98
CA ARG A 99 -1.76 -15.18 -1.25
C ARG A 99 -2.31 -14.95 0.16
N LEU A 100 -1.73 -14.01 0.92
CA LEU A 100 -2.17 -13.69 2.27
C LEU A 100 -3.58 -13.09 2.31
N LEU A 101 -3.95 -12.31 1.29
CA LEU A 101 -5.31 -11.80 1.17
C LEU A 101 -6.31 -12.95 0.95
N LYS A 102 -6.02 -13.87 0.03
CA LYS A 102 -6.85 -15.06 -0.20
C LYS A 102 -7.01 -15.87 1.10
N GLU A 103 -5.90 -16.21 1.76
CA GLU A 103 -5.92 -16.94 3.03
C GLU A 103 -6.76 -16.24 4.11
N ALA A 104 -6.74 -14.89 4.15
CA ALA A 104 -7.55 -14.16 5.11
C ALA A 104 -9.05 -14.31 4.86
N PHE A 105 -9.49 -14.41 3.60
CA PHE A 105 -10.91 -14.51 3.23
C PHE A 105 -11.42 -15.95 3.17
N ASP A 106 -10.56 -16.93 2.94
CA ASP A 106 -10.90 -18.35 2.95
C ASP A 106 -10.96 -18.94 4.38
N ALA A 107 -10.38 -18.26 5.37
CA ALA A 107 -10.44 -18.62 6.80
C ALA A 107 -11.67 -18.02 7.50
#